data_AF-A0A521RQY3-F1
#
_entry.id   AF-A0A521RQY3-F1
#
_cell.length_a   1.000
_cell.length_b   1.000
_cell.length_c   1.000
_cell.angle_alpha   90.00
_cell.angle_beta   90.00
_cell.angle_gamma   90.00
#
_symmetry.space_group_name_H-M   'P 1'
#
loop_
_entity.id
_entity.type
_entity.pdbx_description
1 polymer ?
#
loop_
_entity_poly.entity_id
_entity_poly.type
_entity_poly.pdbx_seq_one_letter_code
_entity_poly.pdbx_strand_id
1 'polypeptide(L)'
;MTVVEVIKRKLSLLETVDLYFLFLRLFTIVGGLLWYFIVPYELGRREVLAWLLALYTIYSFLLYFGIFRWPKAVRGFYLTTLWVDLVFVFTLVRYVGQLTGSFFIAFYLLVAIHSFYFGLRIGLVAALLSSLLYAAIYFDLAGFSLVPWPDFLLRIT
;
A
#
# COMPACT_ATOMS: atom_id res chain seq x y z
N MET A 1 22.43 23.50 20.07
CA MET A 1 22.04 22.17 19.56
C MET A 1 21.58 22.36 18.12
N THR A 2 22.33 21.84 17.15
CA THR A 2 22.06 22.12 15.73
C THR A 2 20.83 21.35 15.24
N VAL A 3 20.09 21.88 14.27
CA VAL A 3 18.93 21.21 13.65
C VAL A 3 19.31 19.80 13.16
N VAL A 4 20.54 19.64 12.69
CA VAL A 4 21.12 18.37 12.24
C VAL A 4 21.26 17.34 13.38
N GLU A 5 21.64 17.76 14.59
CA GLU A 5 21.72 16.87 15.77
C GLU A 5 20.34 16.44 16.29
N VAL A 6 19.35 17.33 16.23
CA VAL A 6 17.96 16.99 16.58
C VAL A 6 17.40 15.96 15.59
N ILE A 7 17.71 16.11 14.30
CA ILE A 7 17.33 15.16 13.25
C ILE A 7 18.04 13.83 13.47
N LYS A 8 19.36 13.81 13.69
CA LYS A 8 20.14 12.59 13.97
C LYS A 8 19.63 11.81 15.18
N ARG A 9 19.32 12.51 16.28
CA ARG A 9 18.80 11.89 17.51
C ARG A 9 17.37 11.38 17.37
N LYS A 10 16.54 12.02 16.54
CA LYS A 10 15.21 11.47 16.19
C LYS A 10 15.32 10.29 15.23
N LEU A 11 16.29 10.29 14.31
CA LEU A 11 16.58 9.17 13.42
C LEU A 11 17.12 7.95 14.18
N SER A 12 17.89 8.13 15.24
CA SER A 12 18.34 7.02 16.10
C SER A 12 17.21 6.42 16.95
N LEU A 13 16.03 7.03 16.96
CA LEU A 13 14.80 6.50 17.57
C LEU A 13 13.85 5.86 16.55
N LEU A 14 14.15 5.94 15.25
CA LEU A 14 13.42 5.17 14.25
C LEU A 14 13.78 3.71 14.46
N GLU A 15 12.81 2.91 14.86
CA GLU A 15 13.00 1.46 14.89
C GLU A 15 13.27 0.99 13.47
N THR A 16 14.04 -0.09 13.31
CA THR A 16 14.31 -0.71 12.00
C THR A 16 13.03 -0.93 11.19
N VAL A 17 11.89 -1.08 11.86
CA VAL A 17 10.59 -1.27 11.23
C VAL A 17 10.03 -0.01 10.58
N ASP A 18 10.30 1.18 11.12
CA ASP A 18 9.90 2.45 10.51
C ASP A 18 10.57 2.64 9.15
N LEU A 19 11.81 2.16 9.02
CA LEU A 19 12.53 2.17 7.75
C LEU A 19 11.87 1.25 6.72
N TYR A 20 11.41 0.05 7.11
CA TYR A 20 10.71 -0.83 6.17
C TYR A 20 9.41 -0.20 5.65
N PHE A 21 8.64 0.47 6.51
CA PHE A 21 7.45 1.21 6.08
C PHE A 21 7.80 2.36 5.13
N LEU A 22 8.88 3.07 5.41
CA LEU A 22 9.36 4.16 4.54
C LEU A 22 9.79 3.63 3.18
N PHE A 23 10.61 2.57 3.17
CA PHE A 23 11.08 1.95 1.94
C PHE A 23 9.93 1.41 1.10
N LEU A 24 8.98 0.65 1.68
CA LEU A 24 7.85 0.12 0.90
C LEU A 24 7.01 1.24 0.26
N ARG A 25 6.85 2.35 0.96
CA ARG A 25 6.09 3.49 0.46
C ARG A 25 6.84 4.21 -0.67
N LEU A 26 8.15 4.39 -0.52
CA LEU A 26 9.01 4.93 -1.59
C LEU A 26 9.03 3.99 -2.81
N PHE A 27 9.15 2.67 -2.60
CA PHE A 27 9.06 1.68 -3.67
C PHE A 27 7.71 1.71 -4.37
N THR A 28 6.61 1.90 -3.62
CA THR A 28 5.27 2.06 -4.20
C THR A 28 5.18 3.32 -5.07
N ILE A 29 5.71 4.45 -4.59
CA ILE A 29 5.70 5.72 -5.34
C ILE A 29 6.57 5.62 -6.59
N VAL A 30 7.84 5.20 -6.44
CA VAL A 30 8.79 5.09 -7.55
C VAL A 30 8.33 4.03 -8.55
N GLY A 31 7.91 2.85 -8.07
CA GLY A 31 7.38 1.77 -8.90
C GLY A 31 6.14 2.22 -9.66
N GLY A 32 5.22 2.91 -9.00
CA GLY A 32 4.03 3.48 -9.64
C GLY A 32 4.35 4.55 -10.70
N LEU A 33 5.30 5.44 -10.41
CA LEU A 33 5.76 6.45 -11.37
C LEU A 33 6.44 5.81 -12.59
N LEU A 34 7.31 4.82 -12.38
CA LEU A 34 7.91 4.06 -13.47
C LEU A 34 6.83 3.40 -14.33
N TRP A 35 5.85 2.75 -13.69
CA TRP A 35 4.73 2.13 -14.39
C TRP A 35 3.91 3.14 -15.20
N TYR A 36 3.68 4.34 -14.66
CA TYR A 36 2.97 5.43 -15.31
C TYR A 36 3.66 5.94 -16.59
N PHE A 37 5.00 5.92 -16.63
CA PHE A 37 5.76 6.35 -17.80
C PHE A 37 6.02 5.23 -18.81
N ILE A 38 6.15 3.99 -18.36
CA ILE A 38 6.50 2.84 -19.21
C ILE A 38 5.28 2.24 -19.89
N VAL A 39 4.16 2.09 -19.17
CA VAL A 39 3.00 1.36 -19.68
C VAL A 39 2.04 2.29 -20.42
N PRO A 40 1.72 2.01 -21.71
CA PRO A 40 0.80 2.82 -22.47
C PRO A 40 -0.66 2.51 -22.05
N TYR A 41 -1.11 3.15 -20.98
CA TYR A 41 -2.50 3.09 -20.55
C TYR A 41 -3.40 4.00 -21.41
N GLU A 42 -4.65 3.57 -21.59
CA GLU A 42 -5.72 4.45 -22.07
C GLU A 42 -5.86 5.68 -21.15
N LEU A 43 -6.30 6.80 -21.73
CA LEU A 43 -6.31 8.11 -21.06
C LEU A 43 -6.98 8.07 -19.68
N GLY A 44 -8.16 7.45 -19.57
CA GLY A 44 -8.88 7.33 -18.30
C GLY A 44 -8.13 6.52 -17.24
N ARG A 45 -7.49 5.40 -17.62
CA ARG A 45 -6.72 4.56 -16.68
C ARG A 45 -5.45 5.27 -16.22
N ARG A 46 -4.81 6.01 -17.13
CA ARG A 46 -3.64 6.82 -16.85
C ARG A 46 -3.94 7.95 -15.88
N GLU A 47 -5.07 8.64 -16.05
CA GLU A 47 -5.52 9.70 -15.13
C GLU A 47 -5.81 9.16 -13.72
N VAL A 48 -6.51 8.02 -13.62
CA VAL A 48 -6.77 7.37 -12.33
C VAL A 48 -5.46 7.01 -11.62
N LEU A 49 -4.49 6.44 -12.35
CA LEU A 49 -3.17 6.13 -11.79
C LEU A 49 -2.44 7.39 -11.32
N ALA A 50 -2.45 8.47 -12.10
CA ALA A 50 -1.82 9.74 -11.71
C ALA A 50 -2.44 10.31 -10.42
N TRP A 51 -3.78 10.33 -10.33
CA TRP A 51 -4.47 10.80 -9.13
C TRP A 51 -4.19 9.93 -7.92
N LEU A 52 -4.21 8.61 -8.08
CA LEU A 52 -3.87 7.68 -7.00
C LEU A 52 -2.44 7.91 -6.49
N LEU A 53 -1.46 8.04 -7.39
CA LEU A 53 -0.07 8.28 -6.99
C LEU A 53 0.11 9.66 -6.33
N ALA A 54 -0.55 10.69 -6.83
CA ALA A 54 -0.50 12.02 -6.23
C ALA A 54 -1.10 12.01 -4.81
N LEU A 55 -2.30 11.45 -4.65
CA LEU A 55 -2.97 11.33 -3.35
C LEU A 55 -2.15 10.48 -2.38
N TYR A 56 -1.64 9.33 -2.83
CA TYR A 56 -0.80 8.46 -2.00
C TYR A 56 0.48 9.16 -1.57
N THR A 57 1.11 9.95 -2.45
CA THR A 57 2.31 10.73 -2.13
C THR A 57 2.01 11.81 -1.09
N ILE A 58 0.95 12.59 -1.28
CA ILE A 58 0.52 13.63 -0.33
C ILE A 58 0.20 13.01 1.03
N TYR A 59 -0.60 11.95 1.04
CA TYR A 59 -0.92 11.18 2.24
C TYR A 59 0.34 10.68 2.95
N SER A 60 1.29 10.13 2.19
CA SER A 60 2.58 9.65 2.72
C SER A 60 3.35 10.77 3.42
N PHE A 61 3.45 11.95 2.82
CA PHE A 61 4.08 13.10 3.46
C PHE A 61 3.36 13.53 4.74
N LEU A 62 2.02 13.58 4.73
CA LEU A 62 1.23 13.93 5.91
C LEU A 62 1.40 12.92 7.05
N LEU A 63 1.47 11.63 6.73
CA LEU A 63 1.73 10.56 7.69
C LEU A 63 3.06 10.75 8.42
N TYR A 64 4.16 10.92 7.68
CA TYR A 64 5.48 11.11 8.28
C TYR A 64 5.61 12.44 9.00
N PHE A 65 4.96 13.50 8.50
CA PHE A 65 4.86 14.76 9.21
C PHE A 65 4.14 14.59 10.57
N GLY A 66 3.04 13.83 10.60
CA GLY A 66 2.32 13.47 11.82
C GLY A 66 3.17 12.65 12.79
N ILE A 67 3.86 11.61 12.30
CA ILE A 67 4.79 10.79 13.09
C ILE A 67 5.90 11.66 13.70
N PHE A 68 6.48 12.57 12.91
CA PHE A 68 7.51 13.48 13.39
C PHE A 68 7.02 14.42 14.49
N ARG A 69 5.76 14.87 14.40
CA ARG A 69 5.12 15.77 15.36
C ARG A 69 4.68 15.07 16.65
N TRP A 70 4.22 13.83 16.57
CA TRP A 70 3.70 13.05 17.70
C TRP A 70 4.34 11.66 17.79
N PRO A 71 5.62 11.56 18.21
CA PRO A 71 6.35 10.29 18.27
C PRO A 71 5.78 9.27 19.27
N LYS A 72 4.94 9.71 20.23
CA LYS A 72 4.26 8.80 21.17
C LYS A 72 3.06 8.08 20.57
N ALA A 73 2.55 8.55 19.42
CA ALA A 73 1.34 8.03 18.77
C ALA A 73 1.63 7.23 17.49
N VAL A 74 2.90 6.89 17.21
CA VAL A 74 3.37 6.20 16.00
C VAL A 74 2.58 4.93 15.69
N ARG A 75 2.36 4.10 16.72
CA ARG A 75 1.61 2.86 16.57
C ARG A 75 0.16 3.08 16.10
N GLY A 76 -0.46 4.18 16.54
CA GLY A 76 -1.80 4.57 16.09
C GLY A 76 -1.81 5.02 14.63
N PHE A 77 -0.82 5.81 14.21
CA PHE A 77 -0.65 6.22 12.81
C PHE A 77 -0.45 5.02 11.88
N TYR A 78 0.36 4.02 12.25
CA TYR A 78 0.51 2.82 11.43
C TYR A 78 -0.71 1.89 11.43
N LEU A 79 -1.58 1.99 12.44
CA LEU A 79 -2.82 1.22 12.41
C LEU A 79 -3.83 1.84 11.44
N THR A 80 -3.88 3.18 11.38
CA THR A 80 -4.72 3.88 10.41
C THR A 80 -4.18 3.75 8.99
N THR A 81 -2.87 3.54 8.80
CA THR A 81 -2.30 3.31 7.47
C THR A 81 -2.81 2.05 6.81
N LEU A 82 -3.09 0.99 7.57
CA LEU A 82 -3.66 -0.23 7.01
C LEU A 82 -4.92 0.06 6.18
N TRP A 83 -5.84 0.86 6.71
CA TRP A 83 -7.10 1.19 6.05
C TRP A 83 -6.89 2.03 4.79
N VAL A 84 -6.05 3.06 4.88
CA VAL A 84 -5.78 3.95 3.73
C VAL A 84 -5.03 3.19 2.63
N ASP A 85 -4.04 2.40 3.01
CA ASP A 85 -3.26 1.59 2.07
C ASP A 85 -4.11 0.49 1.43
N LEU A 86 -5.05 -0.14 2.17
CA LEU A 86 -6.01 -1.10 1.59
C LEU A 86 -6.91 -0.43 0.54
N VAL A 87 -7.44 0.76 0.82
CA VAL A 87 -8.26 1.52 -0.14
C VAL A 87 -7.44 1.88 -1.37
N PHE A 88 -6.19 2.31 -1.19
CA PHE A 88 -5.28 2.60 -2.30
C PHE A 88 -5.05 1.36 -3.18
N VAL A 89 -4.65 0.23 -2.59
CA VAL A 89 -4.39 -1.01 -3.33
C VAL A 89 -5.64 -1.53 -4.00
N PHE A 90 -6.79 -1.52 -3.33
CA PHE A 90 -8.07 -1.89 -3.91
C PHE A 90 -8.40 -1.06 -5.15
N THR A 91 -8.27 0.26 -5.05
CA THR A 91 -8.57 1.17 -6.16
C THR A 91 -7.60 0.95 -7.32
N LEU A 92 -6.31 0.73 -7.02
CA LEU A 92 -5.29 0.42 -8.00
C LEU A 92 -5.59 -0.88 -8.76
N VAL A 93 -5.91 -1.96 -8.05
CA VAL A 93 -6.22 -3.27 -8.67
C VAL A 93 -7.51 -3.20 -9.48
N ARG A 94 -8.56 -2.55 -8.94
CA ARG A 94 -9.87 -2.46 -9.56
C ARG A 94 -9.86 -1.64 -10.85
N TYR A 95 -9.33 -0.42 -10.80
CA TYR A 95 -9.48 0.54 -11.89
C TYR A 95 -8.28 0.58 -12.85
N VAL A 96 -7.06 0.33 -12.35
CA VAL A 96 -5.85 0.34 -13.19
C VAL A 96 -5.49 -1.07 -13.64
N GLY A 97 -5.47 -2.03 -12.71
CA GLY A 97 -5.07 -3.41 -12.97
C GLY A 97 -6.13 -4.27 -13.66
N GLN A 98 -7.42 -3.98 -13.43
CA GLN A 98 -8.57 -4.71 -14.00
C GLN A 98 -8.38 -6.25 -13.96
N LEU A 99 -7.85 -6.80 -12.86
CA LEU A 99 -7.52 -8.22 -12.63
C LEU A 99 -6.43 -8.86 -13.52
N THR A 100 -6.07 -8.22 -14.63
CA THR A 100 -5.08 -8.74 -15.59
C THR A 100 -3.64 -8.37 -15.22
N GLY A 101 -3.45 -7.27 -14.49
CA GLY A 101 -2.14 -6.80 -14.03
C GLY A 101 -1.66 -7.44 -12.72
N SER A 102 -0.38 -7.23 -12.41
CA SER A 102 0.28 -7.73 -11.19
C SER A 102 0.09 -6.86 -9.94
N PHE A 103 -0.79 -5.85 -9.99
CA PHE A 103 -1.00 -4.93 -8.87
C PHE A 103 -1.55 -5.63 -7.61
N PHE A 104 -2.13 -6.82 -7.73
CA PHE A 104 -2.59 -7.61 -6.58
C PHE A 104 -1.46 -7.97 -5.61
N ILE A 105 -0.20 -8.01 -6.08
CA ILE A 105 0.97 -8.27 -5.24
C ILE A 105 1.10 -7.23 -4.11
N ALA A 106 0.58 -6.02 -4.31
CA ALA A 106 0.59 -4.98 -3.28
C ALA A 106 -0.26 -5.38 -2.05
N PHE A 107 -1.30 -6.21 -2.20
CA PHE A 107 -2.03 -6.76 -1.05
C PHE A 107 -1.12 -7.65 -0.19
N TYR A 108 -0.32 -8.53 -0.80
CA TYR A 108 0.59 -9.39 -0.04
C TYR A 108 1.67 -8.60 0.69
N LEU A 109 2.26 -7.60 0.04
CA LEU A 109 3.25 -6.73 0.69
C LEU A 109 2.64 -5.98 1.88
N LEU A 110 1.40 -5.51 1.73
CA LEU A 110 0.66 -4.84 2.79
C LEU A 110 0.39 -5.77 3.98
N VAL A 111 -0.06 -7.00 3.71
CA VAL A 111 -0.31 -8.03 4.74
C VAL A 111 1.00 -8.40 5.44
N ALA A 112 2.08 -8.60 4.69
CA ALA A 112 3.38 -8.98 5.23
C ALA A 112 3.92 -7.92 6.20
N ILE A 113 3.89 -6.64 5.81
CA ILE A 113 4.44 -5.58 6.68
C ILE A 113 3.60 -5.37 7.95
N HIS A 114 2.27 -5.45 7.83
CA HIS A 114 1.40 -5.32 9.00
C HIS A 114 1.48 -6.53 9.93
N SER A 115 1.68 -7.74 9.38
CA SER A 115 1.93 -8.95 10.16
C SER A 115 3.25 -8.86 10.93
N PHE A 116 4.30 -8.33 10.28
CA PHE A 116 5.61 -8.18 10.90
C PHE A 116 5.60 -7.13 12.02
N TYR A 117 4.92 -5.99 11.81
CA TYR A 117 4.93 -4.89 12.79
C TYR A 117 3.94 -5.07 13.95
N PHE A 118 2.73 -5.54 13.67
CA PHE A 118 1.67 -5.65 14.68
C PHE A 118 1.44 -7.08 15.19
N GLY A 119 2.16 -8.06 14.62
CA GLY A 119 2.02 -9.46 14.93
C GLY A 119 0.82 -10.12 14.26
N LEU A 120 0.60 -11.38 14.63
CA LEU A 120 -0.34 -12.29 13.96
C LEU A 120 -1.77 -11.76 13.86
N ARG A 121 -2.31 -11.14 14.93
CA ARG A 121 -3.72 -10.72 14.96
C ARG A 121 -4.04 -9.69 13.89
N ILE A 122 -3.25 -8.62 13.80
CA ILE A 122 -3.45 -7.57 12.79
C ILE A 122 -3.07 -8.08 11.40
N GLY A 123 -2.06 -8.95 11.30
CA GLY A 123 -1.72 -9.64 10.07
C GLY A 123 -2.88 -10.44 9.49
N LEU A 124 -3.58 -11.24 10.31
CA LEU A 124 -4.76 -12.00 9.91
C LEU A 124 -5.92 -11.10 9.50
N VAL A 125 -6.14 -9.98 10.20
CA VAL A 125 -7.15 -8.98 9.79
C VAL A 125 -6.80 -8.39 8.42
N ALA A 126 -5.55 -8.00 8.22
CA ALA A 126 -5.09 -7.46 6.93
C ALA A 126 -5.23 -8.50 5.81
N ALA A 127 -4.89 -9.77 6.09
CA ALA A 127 -5.04 -10.88 5.14
C ALA A 127 -6.50 -11.07 4.75
N LEU A 128 -7.39 -11.23 5.74
CA LEU A 128 -8.81 -11.39 5.51
C LEU A 128 -9.40 -10.24 4.70
N LEU A 129 -9.10 -8.99 5.08
CA LEU A 129 -9.59 -7.82 4.34
C LEU A 129 -9.06 -7.77 2.92
N SER A 130 -7.79 -8.10 2.70
CA SER A 130 -7.18 -8.15 1.36
C SER A 130 -7.84 -9.21 0.49
N SER A 131 -8.05 -10.42 1.03
CA SER A 131 -8.72 -11.53 0.33
C SER A 131 -10.17 -11.17 -0.02
N LEU A 132 -10.91 -10.55 0.91
CA LEU A 132 -12.28 -10.10 0.66
C LEU A 132 -12.35 -9.01 -0.41
N LEU A 133 -11.45 -8.04 -0.36
CA LEU A 133 -11.39 -6.96 -1.35
C LEU A 133 -11.02 -7.49 -2.74
N TYR A 134 -10.04 -8.40 -2.83
CA TYR A 134 -9.69 -9.02 -4.10
C TYR A 134 -10.84 -9.88 -4.65
N ALA A 135 -11.49 -10.67 -3.80
CA ALA A 135 -12.68 -11.43 -4.18
C ALA A 135 -13.82 -10.54 -4.67
N ALA A 136 -14.08 -9.40 -3.99
CA ALA A 136 -15.08 -8.43 -4.43
C ALA A 136 -14.77 -7.88 -5.83
N ILE A 137 -13.51 -7.56 -6.13
CA ILE A 137 -13.10 -7.14 -7.49
C ILE A 137 -13.32 -8.28 -8.49
N TYR A 138 -12.93 -9.51 -8.13
CA TYR A 138 -13.08 -10.69 -8.98
C TYR A 138 -14.54 -10.93 -9.38
N PHE A 139 -15.47 -10.90 -8.43
CA PHE A 139 -16.89 -11.11 -8.73
C PHE A 139 -17.50 -9.96 -9.53
N ASP A 140 -17.15 -8.72 -9.21
CA ASP A 140 -17.71 -7.53 -9.85
C ASP A 140 -17.27 -7.37 -11.32
N LEU A 141 -16.03 -7.73 -11.64
CA LEU A 141 -15.48 -7.65 -13.00
C LEU A 141 -15.64 -8.95 -13.81
N ALA A 142 -16.57 -9.83 -13.42
CA ALA A 142 -16.79 -11.13 -14.08
C ALA A 142 -15.49 -11.95 -14.24
N GLY A 143 -14.70 -12.00 -13.17
CA GLY A 143 -13.33 -12.50 -13.11
C GLY A 143 -13.14 -13.94 -13.61
N PHE A 144 -14.19 -14.76 -13.62
CA PHE A 144 -14.18 -16.10 -14.22
C PHE A 144 -13.76 -16.12 -15.70
N SER A 145 -13.96 -15.01 -16.42
CA SER A 145 -13.55 -14.85 -17.82
C SER A 145 -12.11 -14.33 -17.97
N LEU A 146 -11.55 -13.71 -16.92
CA LEU A 146 -10.26 -13.01 -16.96
C LEU A 146 -9.15 -13.77 -16.24
N VAL A 147 -9.47 -14.44 -15.15
CA VAL A 147 -8.53 -15.12 -14.26
C VAL A 147 -9.09 -16.51 -13.96
N PRO A 148 -8.39 -17.60 -14.34
CA PRO A 148 -8.79 -18.96 -14.01
C PRO A 148 -8.96 -19.16 -12.50
N TRP A 149 -9.86 -20.07 -12.11
CA TRP A 149 -10.14 -20.33 -10.69
C TRP A 149 -8.91 -20.74 -9.85
N PRO A 150 -7.89 -21.46 -10.35
CA PRO A 150 -6.70 -21.77 -9.56
C PRO A 150 -5.89 -20.50 -9.26
N ASP A 151 -5.71 -19.63 -10.26
CA ASP A 151 -5.02 -18.35 -10.10
C ASP A 151 -5.77 -17.43 -9.14
N PHE A 152 -7.10 -17.45 -9.18
CA PHE A 152 -7.92 -16.73 -8.22
C PHE A 152 -7.67 -17.21 -6.78
N LEU A 153 -7.67 -18.53 -6.54
CA LEU A 153 -7.42 -19.10 -5.21
C LEU A 153 -6.05 -18.71 -4.69
N LEU A 154 -5.01 -18.81 -5.52
CA LEU A 154 -3.66 -18.39 -5.15
C LEU A 154 -3.61 -16.90 -4.76
N ARG A 155 -4.44 -16.07 -5.39
CA ARG A 155 -4.51 -14.62 -5.15
C ARG A 155 -5.20 -14.21 -3.84
N ILE A 156 -5.97 -15.11 -3.22
CA ILE A 156 -6.71 -14.83 -1.98
C ILE A 156 -6.21 -15.61 -0.75
N THR A 157 -5.28 -16.55 -0.93
CA THR A 157 -4.63 -17.31 0.16
C THR A 157 -3.32 -16.66 0.58
#